data_AF-A0A8S3JR25-F1
#
_entry.id   AF-A0A8S3JR25-F1
#
_cell.length_a   1.000
_cell.length_b   1.000
_cell.length_c   1.000
_cell.angle_alpha   90.00
_cell.angle_beta   90.00
_cell.angle_gamma   90.00
#
_symmetry.space_group_name_H-M   'P 1'
#
loop_
_entity.id
_entity.type
_entity.pdbx_description
1 polymer ?
#
loop_
_entity_poly.entity_id
_entity_poly.type
_entity_poly.pdbx_seq_one_letter_code
_entity_poly.pdbx_strand_id
1 'polypeptide(L)' 'FQVTTIAEASKIGHIFVTATGSTELIRGEHILEMRDMAILCNIGSGQTEIDVAWLKVNATKIENL' A
#
# COMPACT_ATOMS: atom_id res chain seq x y z
N PHE A 1 0.69 -21.94 -4.60
CA PHE A 1 0.66 -20.49 -4.34
C PHE A 1 0.42 -20.28 -2.84
N GLN A 2 0.91 -19.19 -2.26
CA GLN A 2 0.63 -18.82 -0.87
C GLN A 2 -0.47 -17.76 -0.85
N VAL A 3 -1.45 -17.93 0.03
CA VAL A 3 -2.48 -16.92 0.31
C VAL A 3 -2.28 -16.47 1.75
N THR A 4 -2.25 -15.16 1.96
CA THR A 4 -2.09 -14.57 3.29
C THR A 4 -2.80 -13.22 3.35
N THR A 5 -2.90 -12.64 4.54
CA THR A 5 -3.46 -11.32 4.77
C THR A 5 -2.40 -10.24 4.55
N ILE A 6 -2.85 -9.01 4.28
CA ILE A 6 -1.93 -7.86 4.17
C ILE A 6 -1.18 -7.59 5.49
N ALA A 7 -1.81 -7.85 6.65
CA ALA A 7 -1.19 -7.68 7.96
C ALA A 7 0.06 -8.56 8.17
N GLU A 8 0.09 -9.76 7.56
CA GLU A 8 1.28 -10.62 7.60
C GLU A 8 2.20 -10.36 6.40
N ALA A 9 1.64 -10.03 5.23
CA ALA A 9 2.44 -9.74 4.04
C ALA A 9 3.27 -8.45 4.18
N SER A 10 2.76 -7.41 4.85
CA SER A 10 3.45 -6.12 5.03
C SER A 10 4.83 -6.29 5.67
N LYS A 11 4.94 -7.18 6.67
CA LYS A 11 6.17 -7.47 7.40
C LYS A 11 7.28 -8.10 6.54
N ILE A 12 6.92 -8.75 5.44
CA ILE A 12 7.85 -9.56 4.63
C ILE A 12 7.99 -9.12 3.17
N GLY A 13 7.02 -8.39 2.63
CA GLY A 13 7.00 -7.98 1.24
C GLY A 13 7.96 -6.83 0.93
N HIS A 14 8.46 -6.82 -0.30
CA HIS A 14 9.24 -5.71 -0.86
C HIS A 14 8.47 -4.96 -1.95
N ILE A 15 7.53 -5.64 -2.63
CA ILE A 15 6.71 -5.06 -3.70
C ILE A 15 5.26 -5.45 -3.43
N PHE A 16 4.39 -4.46 -3.39
CA PHE A 16 2.97 -4.58 -3.15
C PHE A 16 2.20 -4.00 -4.34
N VAL A 17 1.28 -4.79 -4.87
CA VAL A 17 0.42 -4.39 -6.00
C VAL A 17 -1.03 -4.65 -5.60
N THR A 18 -1.84 -3.60 -5.58
CA THR A 18 -3.30 -3.72 -5.39
C THR A 18 -3.99 -3.83 -6.75
N ALA A 19 -4.92 -4.77 -6.90
CA ALA A 19 -5.56 -5.11 -8.17
C ALA A 19 -6.99 -5.64 -7.98
N THR A 20 -7.71 -5.13 -6.98
CA THR A 20 -8.97 -5.73 -6.51
C THR A 20 -10.22 -5.03 -7.04
N GLY A 21 -10.11 -3.75 -7.42
CA GLY A 21 -11.27 -2.90 -7.72
C GLY A 21 -12.14 -2.59 -6.50
N SER A 22 -11.64 -2.84 -5.29
CA SER A 22 -12.30 -2.53 -4.02
C SER A 22 -11.71 -1.26 -3.39
N THR A 23 -12.07 -0.94 -2.14
CA THR A 23 -11.59 0.25 -1.44
C THR A 23 -10.89 -0.12 -0.13
N GLU A 24 -9.96 0.72 0.30
CA GLU A 24 -9.33 0.70 1.65
C GLU A 24 -8.58 -0.59 2.04
N LEU A 25 -7.86 -1.21 1.10
CA LEU A 25 -7.08 -2.43 1.37
C LEU A 25 -5.78 -2.15 2.12
N ILE A 26 -5.01 -1.14 1.66
CA ILE A 26 -3.72 -0.78 2.25
C ILE A 26 -3.86 0.56 2.96
N ARG A 27 -3.98 0.47 4.30
CA ARG A 27 -4.10 1.61 5.22
C ARG A 27 -2.75 1.94 5.86
N GLY A 28 -2.69 3.07 6.57
CA GLY A 28 -1.49 3.52 7.28
C GLY A 28 -0.86 2.44 8.17
N GLU A 29 -1.66 1.67 8.91
CA GLU A 29 -1.18 0.56 9.76
C GLU A 29 -0.42 -0.53 8.99
N HIS A 30 -0.77 -0.78 7.72
CA HIS A 30 -0.05 -1.75 6.89
C HIS A 30 1.25 -1.14 6.35
N ILE A 31 1.24 0.15 6.00
CA ILE A 31 2.39 0.87 5.47
C ILE A 31 3.49 1.00 6.52
N LEU A 32 3.12 1.24 7.78
CA LEU A 32 4.07 1.34 8.91
C LEU A 32 4.83 0.02 9.17
N GLU A 33 4.22 -1.11 8.83
CA GLU A 33 4.83 -2.44 8.95
C GLU A 33 5.65 -2.84 7.71
N MET A 34 5.59 -2.05 6.63
CA MET A 34 6.38 -2.34 5.43
C MET A 34 7.86 -2.12 5.69
N ARG A 35 8.68 -2.92 5.00
CA ARG A 35 10.13 -2.81 5.05
C ARG A 35 10.58 -1.47 4.48
N ASP A 36 11.71 -0.97 4.99
CA ASP A 36 12.42 0.13 4.35
C ASP A 36 12.65 -0.19 2.86
N MET A 37 12.50 0.82 2.01
CA MET A 37 12.57 0.72 0.55
C MET A 37 11.51 -0.18 -0.12
N ALA A 38 10.43 -0.56 0.58
CA ALA A 38 9.31 -1.24 -0.06
C ALA A 38 8.62 -0.37 -1.12
N ILE A 39 8.17 -1.00 -2.21
CA ILE A 39 7.43 -0.35 -3.29
C ILE A 39 5.96 -0.75 -3.19
N LEU A 40 5.08 0.25 -3.18
CA LEU A 40 3.63 0.07 -3.19
C LEU A 40 3.04 0.76 -4.42
N CYS A 41 2.30 0.01 -5.23
CA CYS A 41 1.56 0.56 -6.36
C CYS A 41 0.16 -0.02 -6.48
N ASN A 42 -0.68 0.70 -7.22
CA ASN A 42 -2.04 0.27 -7.54
C ASN A 42 -2.20 0.18 -9.06
N ILE A 43 -2.72 -0.95 -9.53
CA ILE A 43 -3.10 -1.17 -10.93
C ILE A 43 -4.62 -1.30 -11.11
N GLY A 44 -5.38 -1.30 -10.01
CA GLY A 44 -6.83 -1.35 -10.05
C GLY A 44 -7.49 -0.09 -10.60
N SER A 45 -8.80 -0.19 -10.86
CA SER A 45 -9.59 0.93 -11.36
C SER A 45 -9.96 1.87 -10.21
N GLY A 46 -9.19 2.96 -10.06
CA GLY A 46 -9.42 4.02 -9.07
C GLY A 46 -8.32 4.12 -8.01
N GLN A 47 -8.13 5.30 -7.42
CA GLN A 47 -7.09 5.56 -6.40
C GLN A 47 -7.50 5.15 -4.97
N THR A 48 -8.50 4.28 -4.82
CA THR A 48 -9.17 4.00 -3.54
C THR A 48 -8.66 2.77 -2.82
N GLU A 49 -7.81 1.96 -3.46
CA GLU A 49 -7.27 0.72 -2.85
C GLU A 49 -6.18 1.01 -1.80
N ILE A 50 -5.50 2.16 -1.93
CA ILE A 50 -4.46 2.65 -1.03
C ILE A 50 -4.98 3.91 -0.34
N ASP A 51 -4.73 4.04 0.96
CA ASP A 51 -5.02 5.26 1.71
C ASP A 51 -4.03 6.39 1.35
N VAL A 52 -4.27 7.01 0.20
CA VAL A 52 -3.47 8.15 -0.31
C VAL A 52 -3.64 9.38 0.60
N ALA A 53 -4.76 9.53 1.30
CA ALA A 53 -4.97 10.65 2.21
C ALA A 53 -4.02 10.57 3.41
N TRP A 54 -3.90 9.40 4.02
CA TRP A 54 -2.91 9.15 5.07
C TRP A 54 -1.49 9.38 4.57
N LEU A 55 -1.14 8.91 3.37
CA LEU A 55 0.18 9.17 2.77
C LEU A 55 0.45 10.66 2.59
N LYS A 56 -0.52 11.45 2.12
CA LYS A 56 -0.35 12.90 1.96
C LYS A 56 -0.06 13.63 3.27
N VAL A 57 -0.54 13.10 4.39
CA VAL A 57 -0.31 13.67 5.73
C VAL A 57 1.03 13.21 6.32
N ASN A 58 1.47 11.98 6.05
CA ASN A 58 2.63 11.35 6.71
C ASN A 58 3.89 11.26 5.84
N ALA A 59 3.79 11.50 4.54
CA ALA A 59 4.94 11.46 3.64
C ALA A 59 5.90 12.61 3.91
N THR A 60 7.19 12.30 3.89
CA THR A 60 8.27 13.31 3.97
C THR A 60 8.43 14.10 2.68
N LYS A 61 7.97 13.54 1.55
CA LYS A 61 8.05 14.16 0.22
C LYS A 61 6.90 13.66 -0.67
N ILE A 62 6.31 14.57 -1.43
CA ILE A 62 5.28 14.28 -2.42
C ILE A 62 5.71 14.93 -3.73
N GLU A 63 5.81 14.14 -4.78
CA GLU A 63 6.09 14.62 -6.14
C GLU A 63 4.89 14.33 -7.02
N ASN A 64 4.40 15.35 -7.73
CA ASN A 64 3.41 15.19 -8.78
C ASN A 64 4.17 15.15 -10.10
N LEU A 65 4.16 13.98 -10.74
CA LEU A 65 4.74 13.77 -12.07
C LEU A 65 3.78 14.25 -13.17
#